data_AF-A0A958JT29-F1
#
_entry.id   AF-A0A958JT29-F1
#
_cell.length_a   1.000
_cell.length_b   1.000
_cell.length_c   1.000
_cell.angle_alpha   90.00
_cell.angle_beta   90.00
_cell.angle_gamma   90.00
#
_symmetry.space_group_name_H-M   'P 1'
#
loop_
_entity.id
_entity.type
_entity.pdbx_description
1 polymer ?
#
loop_
_entity_poly.entity_id
_entity_poly.type
_entity_poly.pdbx_seq_one_letter_code
_entity_poly.pdbx_strand_id
1 'polypeptide(L)'
;MKIRPKKSDQFQHLHHLLCFFMFGGMIALLPWLPQKENPESVWERVAVVGAVDAIAFWAGSQAMLGGGNPYDQSVIFEIERAAQPWRVAPQPFLNPPWALPLLFVFNTFGFDMSRLLWLFCNLFFIVGASFFFSHQYANCSEEVGELPLLVAYIFLPLFHCVWIGQLSLLLTCSLAAALWSISRNRDILAGLLLLPLTMKPHLFLPLAVALLVWMIKERRFNPLVSGTLGFISCCIVTLAIRPIVFSDWLALDFDPRIFRTATLAGGIREWVYFNYGDQVHWPLIAFPLLGIVGTFFALIRQKSFDLFRLFSPL
;
A
#
# COMPACT_ATOMS: atom_id res chain seq x y z
N MET A 1 35.12 30.76 -11.93
CA MET A 1 34.29 29.62 -12.36
C MET A 1 34.85 28.36 -11.67
N LYS A 2 34.37 28.01 -10.47
CA LYS A 2 34.80 26.80 -9.75
C LYS A 2 33.91 25.64 -10.18
N ILE A 3 34.46 24.73 -10.97
CA ILE A 3 33.82 23.47 -11.34
C ILE A 3 33.74 22.64 -10.05
N ARG A 4 32.55 22.55 -9.44
CA ARG A 4 32.30 21.57 -8.37
C ARG A 4 32.41 20.18 -9.01
N PRO A 5 33.19 19.24 -8.44
CA PRO A 5 33.30 17.90 -8.97
C PRO A 5 31.94 17.18 -8.90
N LYS A 6 31.64 16.35 -9.92
CA LYS A 6 30.48 15.45 -9.98
C LYS A 6 30.49 14.51 -8.75
N LYS A 7 29.83 14.90 -7.65
CA LYS A 7 29.49 13.98 -6.57
C LYS A 7 28.42 12.95 -6.98
N SER A 8 27.78 13.11 -8.15
CA SER A 8 26.71 12.21 -8.63
C SER A 8 27.13 10.74 -8.72
N ASP A 9 28.39 10.46 -9.06
CA ASP A 9 28.80 9.10 -9.41
C ASP A 9 29.10 8.24 -8.15
N GLN A 10 29.56 8.84 -7.06
CA GLN A 10 29.76 8.14 -5.78
C GLN A 10 28.43 7.78 -5.11
N PHE A 11 27.44 8.67 -5.17
CA PHE A 11 26.09 8.41 -4.65
C PHE A 11 25.35 7.34 -5.47
N GLN A 12 25.54 7.30 -6.79
CA GLN A 12 24.99 6.22 -7.61
C GLN A 12 25.57 4.85 -7.23
N HIS A 13 26.88 4.76 -7.00
CA HIS A 13 27.51 3.49 -6.64
C HIS A 13 27.04 2.94 -5.29
N LEU A 14 26.89 3.78 -4.27
CA LEU A 14 26.41 3.35 -2.95
C LEU A 14 24.91 3.02 -2.96
N HIS A 15 24.09 3.75 -3.72
CA HIS A 15 22.69 3.40 -4.00
C HIS A 15 22.56 2.02 -4.65
N HIS A 16 23.35 1.73 -5.69
CA HIS A 16 23.37 0.42 -6.34
C HIS A 16 23.85 -0.68 -5.38
N LEU A 17 24.83 -0.39 -4.51
CA LEU A 17 25.33 -1.32 -3.50
C LEU A 17 24.24 -1.66 -2.47
N LEU A 18 23.53 -0.66 -1.93
CA LEU A 18 22.45 -0.86 -0.95
C LEU A 18 21.26 -1.60 -1.55
N CYS A 19 20.87 -1.28 -2.79
CA CYS A 19 19.86 -2.05 -3.51
C CYS A 19 20.32 -3.51 -3.70
N PHE A 20 21.57 -3.71 -4.12
CA PHE A 20 22.15 -5.04 -4.28
C PHE A 20 22.19 -5.83 -2.97
N PHE A 21 22.52 -5.21 -1.83
CA PHE A 21 22.50 -5.85 -0.52
C PHE A 21 21.09 -6.12 0.00
N MET A 22 20.11 -5.24 -0.27
CA MET A 22 18.71 -5.51 0.06
C MET A 22 18.16 -6.70 -0.71
N PHE A 23 18.33 -6.69 -2.04
CA PHE A 23 17.90 -7.80 -2.90
C PHE A 23 18.69 -9.07 -2.57
N GLY A 24 20.02 -8.99 -2.47
CA GLY A 24 20.90 -10.12 -2.21
C GLY A 24 20.72 -10.71 -0.81
N GLY A 25 20.57 -9.88 0.22
CA GLY A 25 20.35 -10.32 1.60
C GLY A 25 18.99 -10.98 1.80
N MET A 26 17.92 -10.40 1.25
CA MET A 26 16.59 -11.01 1.34
C MET A 26 16.47 -12.27 0.48
N ILE A 27 17.10 -12.31 -0.70
CA ILE A 27 17.15 -13.52 -1.55
C ILE A 27 18.02 -14.60 -0.90
N ALA A 28 19.14 -14.25 -0.25
CA ALA A 28 19.98 -15.21 0.46
C ALA A 28 19.31 -15.80 1.72
N LEU A 29 18.32 -15.10 2.28
CA LEU A 29 17.50 -15.59 3.38
C LEU A 29 16.35 -16.51 2.90
N LEU A 30 15.93 -16.43 1.63
CA LEU A 30 14.84 -17.27 1.09
C LEU A 30 15.08 -18.79 1.25
N PRO A 31 16.28 -19.34 0.98
CA PRO A 31 16.58 -20.77 1.18
C PRO A 31 16.66 -21.20 2.66
N TRP A 32 16.84 -20.25 3.58
CA TRP A 32 16.94 -20.52 5.03
C TRP A 32 15.58 -20.43 5.74
N LEU A 33 14.54 -20.02 5.04
CA LEU A 33 13.17 -20.08 5.55
C LEU A 33 12.69 -21.53 5.39
N PRO A 34 12.13 -22.14 6.45
CA PRO A 34 11.72 -23.53 6.42
C PRO A 34 10.63 -23.76 5.36
N GLN A 35 11.01 -24.27 4.18
CA GLN A 35 10.11 -24.77 3.15
C GLN A 35 9.95 -26.28 3.33
N LYS A 36 9.21 -26.70 4.36
CA LYS A 36 8.76 -28.09 4.47
C LYS A 36 7.44 -28.27 3.74
N GLU A 37 7.37 -29.27 2.86
CA GLU A 37 6.13 -29.70 2.20
C GLU A 37 5.04 -30.17 3.19
N ASN A 38 5.44 -30.57 4.41
CA ASN A 38 4.56 -30.89 5.54
C ASN A 38 5.05 -30.17 6.80
N PRO A 39 4.61 -28.93 7.06
CA PRO A 39 5.03 -28.21 8.26
C PRO A 39 4.30 -28.79 9.49
N GLU A 40 5.04 -29.25 10.48
CA GLU A 40 4.49 -29.92 11.66
C GLU A 40 3.97 -28.89 12.68
N SER A 41 4.63 -27.74 12.80
CA SER A 41 4.25 -26.67 13.72
C SER A 41 3.49 -25.52 13.05
N VAL A 42 2.66 -24.81 13.81
CA VAL A 42 1.96 -23.58 13.34
C VAL A 42 2.96 -22.53 12.84
N TRP A 43 4.14 -22.44 13.46
CA TRP A 43 5.17 -21.48 13.08
C TRP A 43 5.85 -21.81 11.75
N GLU A 44 6.04 -23.08 11.41
CA GLU A 44 6.52 -23.48 10.07
C GLU A 44 5.45 -23.22 8.99
N ARG A 45 4.15 -23.30 9.32
CA ARG A 45 3.04 -22.94 8.40
C ARG A 45 2.90 -21.44 8.17
N VAL A 46 3.27 -20.62 9.17
CA VAL A 46 3.25 -19.15 9.14
C VAL A 46 4.56 -18.58 8.54
N ALA A 47 5.60 -19.39 8.37
CA ALA A 47 6.94 -18.97 7.97
C ALA A 47 7.15 -18.68 6.47
N VAL A 48 6.12 -18.81 5.62
CA VAL A 48 6.28 -18.55 4.19
C VAL A 48 6.23 -17.05 3.92
N VAL A 49 7.40 -16.45 3.69
CA VAL A 49 7.53 -15.02 3.38
C VAL A 49 6.65 -14.61 2.21
N GLY A 50 5.95 -13.50 2.40
CA GLY A 50 5.05 -12.90 1.45
C GLY A 50 3.71 -13.62 1.30
N ALA A 51 3.41 -14.68 2.07
CA ALA A 51 2.22 -15.51 1.84
C ALA A 51 0.94 -15.00 2.53
N VAL A 52 1.07 -14.33 3.68
CA VAL A 52 -0.05 -14.10 4.61
C VAL A 52 -1.17 -13.30 3.97
N ASP A 53 -0.87 -12.13 3.39
CA ASP A 53 -1.85 -11.30 2.69
C ASP A 53 -1.98 -11.69 1.19
N ALA A 54 -0.89 -12.18 0.59
CA ALA A 54 -0.89 -12.52 -0.84
C ALA A 54 -1.88 -13.63 -1.20
N ILE A 55 -2.11 -14.59 -0.31
CA ILE A 55 -3.09 -15.65 -0.52
C ILE A 55 -4.50 -15.09 -0.71
N ALA A 56 -4.89 -14.05 0.02
CA ALA A 56 -6.20 -13.42 -0.13
C ALA A 56 -6.32 -12.73 -1.48
N PHE A 57 -5.25 -12.04 -1.92
CA PHE A 57 -5.23 -11.37 -3.23
C PHE A 57 -5.32 -12.39 -4.37
N TRP A 58 -4.58 -13.49 -4.25
CA TRP A 58 -4.61 -14.59 -5.20
C TRP A 58 -5.97 -15.29 -5.22
N ALA A 59 -6.49 -15.72 -4.06
CA ALA A 59 -7.75 -16.44 -3.94
C ALA A 59 -8.94 -15.60 -4.40
N GLY A 60 -9.01 -14.31 -4.02
CA GLY A 60 -10.04 -13.40 -4.52
C GLY A 60 -10.02 -13.26 -6.04
N SER A 61 -8.83 -13.28 -6.64
CA SER A 61 -8.69 -13.22 -8.10
C SER A 61 -9.09 -14.53 -8.77
N GLN A 62 -8.68 -15.68 -8.22
CA GLN A 62 -9.11 -16.99 -8.70
C GLN A 62 -10.63 -17.15 -8.63
N ALA A 63 -11.24 -16.74 -7.51
CA ALA A 63 -12.69 -16.78 -7.32
C ALA A 63 -13.39 -16.00 -8.44
N MET A 64 -12.95 -14.78 -8.70
CA MET A 64 -13.55 -13.93 -9.72
C MET A 64 -13.32 -14.43 -11.15
N LEU A 65 -12.13 -14.92 -11.47
CA LEU A 65 -11.83 -15.52 -12.79
C LEU A 65 -12.59 -16.83 -13.02
N GLY A 66 -12.86 -17.59 -11.97
CA GLY A 66 -13.72 -18.78 -12.00
C GLY A 66 -15.23 -18.47 -12.03
N GLY A 67 -15.63 -17.19 -12.12
CA GLY A 67 -17.03 -16.76 -12.08
C GLY A 67 -17.67 -16.76 -10.68
N GLY A 68 -16.92 -17.12 -9.65
CA GLY A 68 -17.31 -17.11 -8.24
C GLY A 68 -17.35 -15.70 -7.63
N ASN A 69 -17.76 -15.65 -6.37
CA ASN A 69 -17.80 -14.43 -5.58
C ASN A 69 -16.48 -14.25 -4.81
N PRO A 70 -15.67 -13.20 -5.08
CA PRO A 70 -14.40 -12.96 -4.37
C PRO A 70 -14.57 -12.53 -2.90
N TYR A 71 -15.79 -12.25 -2.46
CA TYR A 71 -16.11 -11.83 -1.09
C TYR A 71 -16.82 -12.92 -0.28
N ASP A 72 -17.13 -14.07 -0.90
CA ASP A 72 -17.70 -15.22 -0.21
C ASP A 72 -16.60 -16.02 0.49
N GLN A 73 -16.66 -16.07 1.82
CA GLN A 73 -15.66 -16.73 2.66
C GLN A 73 -15.55 -18.23 2.40
N SER A 74 -16.66 -18.89 2.02
CA SER A 74 -16.66 -20.32 1.72
C SER A 74 -15.90 -20.61 0.42
N VAL A 75 -16.16 -19.82 -0.62
CA VAL A 75 -15.47 -19.88 -1.91
C VAL A 75 -13.98 -19.60 -1.75
N ILE A 76 -13.64 -18.53 -1.00
CA ILE A 76 -12.25 -18.19 -0.72
C ILE A 76 -11.56 -19.33 0.02
N PHE A 77 -12.18 -19.88 1.07
CA PHE A 77 -11.56 -20.95 1.85
C PHE A 77 -11.30 -22.23 1.05
N GLU A 78 -12.21 -22.59 0.14
CA GLU A 78 -12.01 -23.73 -0.76
C GLU A 78 -10.79 -23.53 -1.68
N ILE A 79 -10.68 -22.35 -2.30
CA ILE A 79 -9.53 -22.00 -3.16
C ILE A 79 -8.23 -21.97 -2.36
N GLU A 80 -8.26 -21.38 -1.16
CA GLU A 80 -7.09 -21.32 -0.28
C GLU A 80 -6.63 -22.70 0.17
N ARG A 81 -7.54 -23.61 0.54
CA ARG A 81 -7.20 -24.98 0.93
C ARG A 81 -6.67 -25.82 -0.24
N ALA A 82 -7.13 -25.55 -1.46
CA ALA A 82 -6.57 -26.19 -2.63
C ALA A 82 -5.08 -25.82 -2.83
N ALA A 83 -4.68 -24.60 -2.47
CA ALA A 83 -3.28 -24.16 -2.51
C ALA A 83 -2.49 -24.49 -1.23
N GLN A 84 -3.16 -24.49 -0.07
CA GLN A 84 -2.57 -24.67 1.26
C GLN A 84 -3.48 -25.56 2.12
N PRO A 85 -3.40 -26.90 2.00
CA PRO A 85 -4.34 -27.84 2.61
C PRO A 85 -4.46 -27.77 4.15
N TRP A 86 -3.45 -27.20 4.82
CA TRP A 86 -3.41 -27.05 6.28
C TRP A 86 -4.18 -25.83 6.82
N ARG A 87 -4.77 -24.99 5.97
CA ARG A 87 -5.56 -23.84 6.43
C ARG A 87 -6.83 -24.29 7.16
N VAL A 88 -7.08 -23.66 8.31
CA VAL A 88 -8.24 -23.94 9.17
C VAL A 88 -9.31 -22.85 9.10
N ALA A 89 -9.00 -21.70 8.50
CA ALA A 89 -9.91 -20.58 8.27
C ALA A 89 -9.49 -19.80 7.02
N PRO A 90 -10.43 -19.10 6.34
CA PRO A 90 -10.10 -18.25 5.20
C PRO A 90 -9.31 -17.01 5.62
N GLN A 91 -8.41 -16.52 4.74
CA GLN A 91 -7.96 -15.14 4.76
C GLN A 91 -8.87 -14.31 3.84
N PRO A 92 -9.78 -13.49 4.38
CA PRO A 92 -10.77 -12.79 3.57
C PRO A 92 -10.11 -11.80 2.59
N PHE A 93 -10.61 -11.75 1.35
CA PHE A 93 -10.30 -10.66 0.43
C PHE A 93 -11.12 -9.41 0.81
N LEU A 94 -10.46 -8.44 1.45
CA LEU A 94 -11.13 -7.24 1.97
C LEU A 94 -11.01 -5.99 1.08
N ASN A 95 -10.23 -6.08 -0.01
CA ASN A 95 -10.00 -4.93 -0.87
C ASN A 95 -11.24 -4.58 -1.68
N PRO A 96 -11.42 -3.29 -2.04
CA PRO A 96 -12.58 -2.89 -2.83
C PRO A 96 -12.55 -3.47 -4.26
N PRO A 97 -13.70 -3.54 -4.96
CA PRO A 97 -13.78 -4.19 -6.26
C PRO A 97 -12.85 -3.61 -7.34
N TRP A 98 -12.58 -2.30 -7.30
CA TRP A 98 -11.67 -1.65 -8.25
C TRP A 98 -10.19 -1.98 -7.99
N ALA A 99 -9.85 -2.65 -6.89
CA ALA A 99 -8.49 -3.14 -6.64
C ALA A 99 -8.16 -4.38 -7.49
N LEU A 100 -9.17 -5.17 -7.84
CA LEU A 100 -9.01 -6.47 -8.50
C LEU A 100 -8.18 -6.37 -9.80
N PRO A 101 -8.45 -5.46 -10.75
CA PRO A 101 -7.66 -5.35 -11.98
C PRO A 101 -6.17 -5.05 -11.74
N LEU A 102 -5.85 -4.35 -10.65
CA LEU A 102 -4.47 -4.02 -10.28
C LEU A 102 -3.75 -5.20 -9.62
N LEU A 103 -4.49 -6.07 -8.94
CA LEU A 103 -3.96 -7.27 -8.27
C LEU A 103 -3.92 -8.49 -9.22
N PHE A 104 -4.71 -8.50 -10.29
CA PHE A 104 -4.86 -9.62 -11.24
C PHE A 104 -3.61 -9.96 -12.04
N VAL A 105 -2.70 -8.99 -12.22
CA VAL A 105 -1.49 -9.15 -13.07
C VAL A 105 -0.63 -10.35 -12.64
N PHE A 106 -0.75 -10.80 -11.38
CA PHE A 106 0.06 -11.88 -10.82
C PHE A 106 -0.68 -13.22 -10.70
N ASN A 107 -1.97 -13.28 -11.03
CA ASN A 107 -2.85 -14.38 -10.62
C ASN A 107 -3.21 -15.36 -11.76
N THR A 108 -2.48 -15.32 -12.87
CA THR A 108 -2.57 -16.37 -13.92
C THR A 108 -1.79 -17.64 -13.55
N PHE A 109 -1.01 -17.61 -12.46
CA PHE A 109 -0.17 -18.72 -12.01
C PHE A 109 -0.74 -19.40 -10.76
N GLY A 110 -0.21 -20.58 -10.43
CA GLY A 110 -0.42 -21.20 -9.13
C GLY A 110 0.12 -20.33 -7.98
N PHE A 111 -0.41 -20.54 -6.77
CA PHE A 111 -0.18 -19.65 -5.63
C PHE A 111 1.29 -19.36 -5.35
N ASP A 112 2.18 -20.37 -5.39
CA ASP A 112 3.59 -20.18 -5.08
C ASP A 112 4.30 -19.21 -6.02
N MET A 113 4.00 -19.30 -7.33
CA MET A 113 4.57 -18.40 -8.31
C MET A 113 3.99 -16.99 -8.15
N SER A 114 2.68 -16.86 -7.97
CA SER A 114 2.01 -15.59 -7.70
C SER A 114 2.57 -14.90 -6.46
N ARG A 115 2.82 -15.66 -5.39
CA ARG A 115 3.45 -15.20 -4.15
C ARG A 115 4.86 -14.69 -4.39
N LEU A 116 5.69 -15.44 -5.12
CA LEU A 116 7.07 -15.02 -5.42
C LEU A 116 7.09 -13.73 -6.25
N LEU A 117 6.25 -13.64 -7.29
CA LEU A 117 6.11 -12.42 -8.08
C LEU A 117 5.68 -11.24 -7.22
N TRP A 118 4.69 -11.44 -6.35
CA TRP A 118 4.23 -10.41 -5.43
C TRP A 118 5.33 -9.99 -4.45
N LEU A 119 6.12 -10.93 -3.93
CA LEU A 119 7.26 -10.64 -3.09
C LEU A 119 8.29 -9.76 -3.82
N PHE A 120 8.65 -10.09 -5.06
CA PHE A 120 9.54 -9.25 -5.88
C PHE A 120 8.96 -7.86 -6.12
N CYS A 121 7.64 -7.75 -6.35
CA CYS A 121 6.98 -6.45 -6.45
C CYS A 121 7.08 -5.65 -5.16
N ASN A 122 6.89 -6.27 -3.99
CA ASN A 122 7.06 -5.59 -2.70
C ASN A 122 8.48 -5.03 -2.52
N LEU A 123 9.51 -5.79 -2.89
CA LEU A 123 10.91 -5.32 -2.87
C LEU A 123 11.12 -4.15 -3.84
N PHE A 124 10.57 -4.27 -5.06
CA PHE A 124 10.63 -3.20 -6.05
C PHE A 124 9.91 -1.92 -5.56
N PHE A 125 8.78 -2.05 -4.87
CA PHE A 125 8.05 -0.91 -4.31
C PHE A 125 8.84 -0.22 -3.19
N ILE A 126 9.57 -0.95 -2.35
CA ILE A 126 10.45 -0.34 -1.34
C ILE A 126 11.54 0.49 -2.03
N VAL A 127 12.26 -0.11 -2.98
CA VAL A 127 13.35 0.58 -3.69
C VAL A 127 12.80 1.79 -4.47
N GLY A 128 11.67 1.63 -5.15
CA GLY A 128 10.99 2.71 -5.85
C GLY A 128 10.57 3.85 -4.92
N ALA A 129 9.93 3.54 -3.80
CA ALA A 129 9.53 4.54 -2.81
C ALA A 129 10.76 5.30 -2.27
N SER A 130 11.81 4.59 -1.88
CA SER A 130 13.06 5.18 -1.41
C SER A 130 13.71 6.07 -2.47
N PHE A 131 13.74 5.63 -3.74
CA PHE A 131 14.25 6.43 -4.85
C PHE A 131 13.48 7.75 -5.03
N PHE A 132 12.14 7.69 -5.07
CA PHE A 132 11.32 8.89 -5.26
C PHE A 132 11.44 9.86 -4.08
N PHE A 133 11.42 9.35 -2.84
CA PHE A 133 11.62 10.19 -1.66
C PHE A 133 13.02 10.79 -1.62
N SER A 134 14.08 10.01 -1.86
CA SER A 134 15.46 10.53 -1.92
C SER A 134 15.58 11.67 -2.94
N HIS A 135 14.98 11.54 -4.13
CA HIS A 135 14.98 12.63 -5.11
C HIS A 135 14.19 13.87 -4.67
N GLN A 136 13.09 13.68 -3.95
CA GLN A 136 12.29 14.78 -3.42
C GLN A 136 13.03 15.52 -2.30
N TYR A 137 13.70 14.78 -1.39
CA TYR A 137 14.48 15.32 -0.28
C TYR A 137 15.84 15.89 -0.67
N ALA A 138 16.53 15.31 -1.66
CA ALA A 138 17.80 15.84 -2.16
C ALA A 138 17.66 17.25 -2.78
N ASN A 139 16.46 17.60 -3.27
CA ASN A 139 16.17 18.97 -3.70
C ASN A 139 16.02 19.94 -2.50
N CYS A 140 15.88 19.44 -1.28
CA CYS A 140 15.72 20.23 -0.05
C CYS A 140 17.01 20.29 0.79
N SER A 141 17.89 19.28 0.72
CA SER A 141 19.19 19.28 1.40
C SER A 141 20.19 18.33 0.71
N GLU A 142 21.41 18.82 0.44
CA GLU A 142 22.50 18.05 -0.18
C GLU A 142 22.99 16.88 0.72
N GLU A 143 22.63 16.86 2.02
CA GLU A 143 23.16 15.92 3.01
C GLU A 143 22.29 14.68 3.24
N VAL A 144 21.07 14.63 2.70
CA VAL A 144 20.04 13.63 3.08
C VAL A 144 19.94 12.46 2.09
N GLY A 145 20.76 12.44 1.03
CA GLY A 145 20.57 11.61 -0.17
C GLY A 145 20.15 10.15 0.06
N GLU A 146 20.85 9.43 0.93
CA GLU A 146 20.65 7.98 1.13
C GLU A 146 19.91 7.62 2.42
N LEU A 147 19.61 8.62 3.25
CA LEU A 147 18.92 8.42 4.53
C LEU A 147 17.60 7.64 4.36
N PRO A 148 16.78 7.86 3.31
CA PRO A 148 15.56 7.07 3.11
C PRO A 148 15.80 5.58 2.85
N LEU A 149 16.92 5.20 2.21
CA LEU A 149 17.27 3.79 1.99
C LEU A 149 17.78 3.15 3.28
N LEU A 150 18.60 3.88 4.03
CA LEU A 150 19.09 3.42 5.33
C LEU A 150 17.93 3.24 6.32
N VAL A 151 17.00 4.21 6.37
CA VAL A 151 15.77 4.12 7.16
C VAL A 151 14.95 2.92 6.70
N ALA A 152 14.78 2.72 5.39
CA ALA A 152 14.06 1.56 4.88
C ALA A 152 14.68 0.22 5.34
N TYR A 153 16.01 0.17 5.45
CA TYR A 153 16.76 -1.00 5.89
C TYR A 153 16.68 -1.29 7.40
N ILE A 154 16.48 -0.28 8.25
CA ILE A 154 16.40 -0.47 9.71
C ILE A 154 14.96 -0.44 10.24
N PHE A 155 14.00 -0.01 9.43
CA PHE A 155 12.63 0.19 9.85
C PHE A 155 11.86 -1.13 9.86
N LEU A 156 11.81 -1.77 11.03
CA LEU A 156 11.16 -3.05 11.28
C LEU A 156 9.76 -3.22 10.64
N PRO A 157 8.87 -2.19 10.62
CA PRO A 157 7.58 -2.30 9.95
C PRO A 157 7.65 -2.61 8.44
N LEU A 158 8.71 -2.21 7.73
CA LEU A 158 8.89 -2.56 6.32
C LEU A 158 9.21 -4.04 6.15
N PHE A 159 10.08 -4.60 7.00
CA PHE A 159 10.33 -6.05 6.99
C PHE A 159 9.05 -6.82 7.27
N HIS A 160 8.23 -6.36 8.22
CA HIS A 160 6.94 -6.97 8.49
C HIS A 160 6.01 -6.90 7.26
N CYS A 161 5.97 -5.78 6.55
CA CYS A 161 5.21 -5.64 5.32
C CYS A 161 5.66 -6.62 4.23
N VAL A 162 6.98 -6.78 4.03
CA VAL A 162 7.53 -7.78 3.09
C VAL A 162 7.18 -9.20 3.54
N TRP A 163 7.33 -9.47 4.85
CA TRP A 163 7.06 -10.77 5.45
C TRP A 163 5.61 -11.22 5.21
N ILE A 164 4.63 -10.33 5.37
CA ILE A 164 3.23 -10.68 5.14
C ILE A 164 2.78 -10.50 3.68
N GLY A 165 3.57 -9.82 2.84
CA GLY A 165 3.17 -9.49 1.47
C GLY A 165 2.16 -8.34 1.41
N GLN A 166 2.39 -7.28 2.19
CA GLN A 166 1.44 -6.22 2.45
C GLN A 166 1.27 -5.24 1.28
N LEU A 167 0.02 -4.97 0.92
CA LEU A 167 -0.36 -3.99 -0.11
C LEU A 167 0.14 -2.56 0.17
N SER A 168 0.36 -2.21 1.44
CA SER A 168 0.82 -0.88 1.85
C SER A 168 2.15 -0.45 1.20
N LEU A 169 3.00 -1.39 0.77
CA LEU A 169 4.24 -1.06 0.04
C LEU A 169 3.93 -0.48 -1.35
N LEU A 170 2.98 -1.06 -2.09
CA LEU A 170 2.46 -0.49 -3.33
C LEU A 170 1.92 0.93 -3.08
N LEU A 171 1.08 1.10 -2.06
CA LEU A 171 0.47 2.40 -1.74
C LEU A 171 1.54 3.46 -1.44
N THR A 172 2.59 3.09 -0.71
CA THR A 172 3.69 4.00 -0.35
C THR A 172 4.50 4.39 -1.59
N CYS A 173 4.86 3.43 -2.43
CA CYS A 173 5.56 3.69 -3.69
C CYS A 173 4.73 4.54 -4.64
N SER A 174 3.44 4.23 -4.80
CA SER A 174 2.48 4.98 -5.60
C SER A 174 2.34 6.43 -5.14
N LEU A 175 2.26 6.66 -3.82
CA LEU A 175 2.26 8.01 -3.25
C LEU A 175 3.55 8.77 -3.58
N ALA A 176 4.71 8.17 -3.31
CA ALA A 176 6.01 8.80 -3.55
C ALA A 176 6.18 9.16 -5.04
N ALA A 177 5.82 8.23 -5.93
CA ALA A 177 5.87 8.40 -7.38
C ALA A 177 4.87 9.47 -7.87
N ALA A 178 3.68 9.55 -7.27
CA ALA A 178 2.69 10.58 -7.61
C ALA A 178 3.19 11.98 -7.24
N LEU A 179 3.71 12.16 -6.03
CA LEU A 179 4.29 13.44 -5.59
C LEU A 179 5.48 13.86 -6.45
N TRP A 180 6.37 12.91 -6.76
CA TRP A 180 7.48 13.15 -7.68
C TRP A 180 6.99 13.52 -9.09
N SER A 181 5.92 12.89 -9.58
CA SER A 181 5.34 13.23 -10.89
C SER A 181 4.74 14.63 -10.90
N ILE A 182 4.07 15.05 -9.82
CA ILE A 182 3.57 16.42 -9.65
C ILE A 182 4.72 17.43 -9.70
N SER A 183 5.83 17.15 -8.99
CA SER A 183 7.00 18.05 -8.95
C SER A 183 7.71 18.18 -10.30
N ARG A 184 7.54 17.17 -11.18
CA ARG A 184 8.02 17.17 -12.57
C ARG A 184 6.99 17.64 -13.60
N ASN A 185 5.87 18.21 -13.16
CA ASN A 185 4.76 18.64 -14.03
C ASN A 185 4.17 17.53 -14.90
N ARG A 186 4.25 16.27 -14.45
CA ARG A 186 3.68 15.09 -15.11
C ARG A 186 2.32 14.73 -14.49
N ASP A 187 1.37 15.65 -14.60
CA ASP A 187 0.09 15.56 -13.88
C ASP A 187 -0.76 14.35 -14.24
N ILE A 188 -0.78 13.96 -15.51
CA ILE A 188 -1.55 12.79 -15.95
C ILE A 188 -1.03 11.52 -15.27
N LEU A 189 0.29 11.34 -15.25
CA LEU A 189 0.93 10.21 -14.58
C LEU A 189 0.69 10.25 -13.07
N ALA A 190 0.77 11.43 -12.45
CA ALA A 190 0.48 11.59 -11.04
C ALA A 190 -0.92 11.10 -10.68
N GLY A 191 -1.94 11.47 -11.47
CA GLY A 191 -3.31 11.01 -11.21
C GLY A 191 -3.48 9.50 -11.30
N LEU A 192 -2.85 8.84 -12.29
CA LEU A 192 -2.85 7.38 -12.39
C LEU A 192 -2.14 6.73 -11.20
N LEU A 193 -1.05 7.33 -10.72
CA LEU A 193 -0.31 6.85 -9.55
C LEU A 193 -1.05 7.11 -8.21
N LEU A 194 -2.03 8.01 -8.17
CA LEU A 194 -2.89 8.20 -7.00
C LEU A 194 -4.00 7.13 -6.90
N LEU A 195 -4.31 6.42 -7.99
CA LEU A 195 -5.38 5.42 -8.03
C LEU A 195 -5.24 4.33 -6.94
N PRO A 196 -4.06 3.70 -6.73
CA PRO A 196 -3.93 2.68 -5.69
C PRO A 196 -4.28 3.17 -4.29
N LEU A 197 -4.07 4.47 -3.99
CA LEU A 197 -4.38 5.05 -2.68
C LEU A 197 -5.89 4.96 -2.34
N THR A 198 -6.74 4.90 -3.35
CA THR A 198 -8.20 4.73 -3.18
C THR A 198 -8.58 3.37 -2.59
N MET A 199 -7.66 2.39 -2.55
CA MET A 199 -7.89 1.09 -1.90
C MET A 199 -7.95 1.20 -0.37
N LYS A 200 -7.30 2.22 0.20
CA LYS A 200 -7.34 2.52 1.65
C LYS A 200 -7.70 4.00 1.85
N PRO A 201 -8.91 4.43 1.47
CA PRO A 201 -9.25 5.85 1.40
C PRO A 201 -9.07 6.53 2.76
N HIS A 202 -9.44 5.85 3.86
CA HIS A 202 -9.31 6.35 5.22
C HIS A 202 -7.88 6.77 5.60
N LEU A 203 -6.83 6.17 5.02
CA LEU A 203 -5.43 6.57 5.26
C LEU A 203 -5.05 7.84 4.51
N PHE A 204 -5.64 8.05 3.34
CA PHE A 204 -5.24 9.11 2.41
C PHE A 204 -6.26 10.24 2.30
N LEU A 205 -7.38 10.21 3.02
CA LEU A 205 -8.40 11.27 3.01
C LEU A 205 -7.81 12.67 3.34
N PRO A 206 -6.98 12.85 4.39
CA PRO A 206 -6.36 14.16 4.65
C PRO A 206 -5.48 14.64 3.49
N LEU A 207 -4.71 13.72 2.90
CA LEU A 207 -3.90 14.02 1.72
C LEU A 207 -4.76 14.35 0.50
N ALA A 208 -5.86 13.63 0.28
CA ALA A 208 -6.79 13.88 -0.82
C ALA A 208 -7.37 15.29 -0.71
N VAL A 209 -7.75 15.73 0.49
CA VAL A 209 -8.19 17.12 0.73
C VAL A 209 -7.06 18.11 0.45
N ALA A 210 -5.84 17.84 0.90
CA ALA A 210 -4.70 18.70 0.63
C ALA A 210 -4.42 18.85 -0.87
N LEU A 211 -4.46 17.74 -1.61
CA LEU A 211 -4.29 17.71 -3.06
C LEU A 211 -5.43 18.44 -3.77
N LEU A 212 -6.68 18.26 -3.36
CA LEU A 212 -7.82 18.99 -3.95
C LEU A 212 -7.69 20.50 -3.77
N VAL A 213 -7.34 20.96 -2.55
CA VAL A 213 -7.11 22.39 -2.29
C VAL A 213 -5.95 22.92 -3.14
N TRP A 214 -4.86 22.15 -3.26
CA TRP A 214 -3.73 22.50 -4.14
C TRP A 214 -4.16 22.59 -5.61
N MET A 215 -4.88 21.59 -6.14
CA MET A 215 -5.36 21.60 -7.53
C MET A 215 -6.26 22.80 -7.83
N ILE A 216 -7.12 23.20 -6.88
CA ILE A 216 -7.98 24.36 -7.02
C ILE A 216 -7.15 25.66 -7.06
N LYS A 217 -6.19 25.82 -6.14
CA LYS A 217 -5.35 27.03 -6.05
C LYS A 217 -4.42 27.18 -7.25
N GLU A 218 -3.77 26.10 -7.66
CA GLU A 218 -2.84 26.07 -8.81
C GLU A 218 -3.55 25.89 -10.15
N ARG A 219 -4.88 25.67 -10.15
CA ARG A 219 -5.70 25.36 -11.34
C ARG A 219 -5.19 24.15 -12.15
N ARG A 220 -4.63 23.15 -11.47
CA ARG A 220 -4.06 21.93 -12.06
C ARG A 220 -4.98 20.73 -11.84
N PHE A 221 -5.97 20.57 -12.71
CA PHE A 221 -6.98 19.51 -12.58
C PHE A 221 -6.62 18.20 -13.28
N ASN A 222 -5.55 18.18 -14.08
CA ASN A 222 -5.11 16.99 -14.82
C ASN A 222 -4.91 15.73 -13.95
N PRO A 223 -4.33 15.79 -12.73
CA PRO A 223 -4.21 14.59 -11.90
C PRO A 223 -5.56 14.07 -11.41
N LEU A 224 -6.53 14.96 -11.15
CA LEU A 224 -7.89 14.54 -10.80
C LEU A 224 -8.55 13.81 -11.98
N VAL A 225 -8.48 14.39 -13.18
CA VAL A 225 -9.09 13.81 -14.39
C VAL A 225 -8.48 12.44 -14.69
N SER A 226 -7.16 12.31 -14.76
CA SER A 226 -6.52 11.03 -15.07
C SER A 226 -6.71 9.98 -13.98
N GLY A 227 -6.70 10.38 -12.70
CA GLY A 227 -7.00 9.49 -11.59
C GLY A 227 -8.44 8.98 -11.62
N THR A 228 -9.41 9.86 -11.90
CA THR A 228 -10.82 9.49 -12.06
C THR A 228 -11.03 8.56 -13.27
N LEU A 229 -10.40 8.84 -14.41
CA LEU A 229 -10.48 7.96 -15.59
C LEU A 229 -9.86 6.59 -15.33
N GLY A 230 -8.72 6.53 -14.62
CA GLY A 230 -8.11 5.27 -14.20
C GLY A 230 -9.03 4.48 -13.26
N PHE A 231 -9.64 5.17 -12.28
CA PHE A 231 -10.60 4.57 -11.35
C PHE A 231 -11.82 3.98 -12.07
N ILE A 232 -12.45 4.78 -12.95
CA ILE A 232 -13.59 4.33 -13.75
C ILE A 232 -13.19 3.13 -14.61
N SER A 233 -12.01 3.15 -15.23
CA SER A 233 -11.51 2.03 -16.03
C SER A 233 -11.40 0.74 -15.21
N CYS A 234 -10.85 0.81 -13.99
CA CYS A 234 -10.80 -0.36 -13.10
C CYS A 234 -12.20 -0.84 -12.71
N CYS A 235 -13.12 0.06 -12.38
CA CYS A 235 -14.52 -0.31 -12.10
C CYS A 235 -15.18 -1.00 -13.31
N ILE A 236 -14.98 -0.49 -14.53
CA ILE A 236 -15.51 -1.09 -15.75
C ILE A 236 -14.94 -2.50 -15.94
N VAL A 237 -13.63 -2.69 -15.80
CA VAL A 237 -13.00 -4.02 -15.92
C VAL A 237 -13.58 -4.98 -14.89
N THR A 238 -13.72 -4.55 -13.63
CA THR A 238 -14.29 -5.42 -12.59
C THR A 238 -15.75 -5.77 -12.87
N LEU A 239 -16.57 -4.81 -13.29
CA LEU A 239 -17.98 -5.03 -13.66
C LEU A 239 -18.14 -5.92 -14.89
N ALA A 240 -17.23 -5.80 -15.86
CA ALA A 240 -17.25 -6.63 -17.07
C ALA A 240 -17.03 -8.11 -16.76
N ILE A 241 -16.21 -8.41 -15.74
CA ILE A 241 -15.95 -9.78 -15.30
C ILE A 241 -17.08 -10.27 -14.37
N ARG A 242 -17.55 -9.42 -13.45
CA ARG A 242 -18.65 -9.76 -12.53
C ARG A 242 -19.56 -8.55 -12.28
N PRO A 243 -20.73 -8.46 -12.95
CA PRO A 243 -21.61 -7.28 -12.85
C PRO A 243 -22.15 -6.98 -11.44
N ILE A 244 -22.26 -8.00 -10.58
CA ILE A 244 -22.79 -7.89 -9.22
C ILE A 244 -21.71 -7.72 -8.13
N VAL A 245 -20.43 -7.57 -8.51
CA VAL A 245 -19.28 -7.54 -7.60
C VAL A 245 -19.37 -6.47 -6.50
N PHE A 246 -20.00 -5.33 -6.79
CA PHE A 246 -20.20 -4.28 -5.78
C PHE A 246 -21.27 -4.67 -4.76
N SER A 247 -22.34 -5.36 -5.18
CA SER A 247 -23.32 -5.92 -4.27
C SER A 247 -22.71 -7.01 -3.40
N ASP A 248 -21.86 -7.86 -3.99
CA ASP A 248 -21.13 -8.89 -3.23
C ASP A 248 -20.20 -8.26 -2.18
N TRP A 249 -19.49 -7.19 -2.52
CA TRP A 249 -18.61 -6.48 -1.59
C TRP A 249 -19.38 -5.81 -0.45
N LEU A 250 -20.53 -5.21 -0.75
CA LEU A 250 -21.39 -4.60 0.27
C LEU A 250 -22.07 -5.62 1.17
N ALA A 251 -22.27 -6.85 0.68
CA ALA A 251 -22.82 -7.97 1.43
C ALA A 251 -21.75 -8.77 2.20
N LEU A 252 -20.48 -8.34 2.16
CA LEU A 252 -19.39 -9.00 2.87
C LEU A 252 -19.69 -9.07 4.37
N ASP A 253 -19.82 -10.30 4.89
CA ASP A 253 -20.00 -10.57 6.32
C ASP A 253 -18.65 -10.52 7.04
N PHE A 254 -18.11 -9.32 7.18
CA PHE A 254 -16.85 -9.06 7.90
C PHE A 254 -16.90 -7.72 8.62
N ASP A 255 -16.65 -7.72 9.92
CA ASP A 255 -16.52 -6.49 10.68
C ASP A 255 -15.05 -6.06 10.79
N PRO A 256 -14.58 -5.05 10.03
CA PRO A 256 -13.20 -4.58 10.11
C PRO A 256 -12.86 -3.91 11.45
N ARG A 257 -13.85 -3.57 12.27
CA ARG A 257 -13.64 -2.89 13.56
C ARG A 257 -13.03 -3.83 14.61
N ILE A 258 -13.04 -5.14 14.37
CA ILE A 258 -12.38 -6.13 15.24
C ILE A 258 -10.86 -5.94 15.30
N PHE A 259 -10.27 -5.30 14.29
CA PHE A 259 -8.84 -5.05 14.27
C PHE A 259 -8.44 -3.99 15.30
N ARG A 260 -7.43 -4.33 16.08
CA ARG A 260 -6.73 -3.41 16.99
C ARG A 260 -5.66 -2.69 16.20
N THR A 261 -5.60 -1.37 16.35
CA THR A 261 -4.59 -0.55 15.68
C THR A 261 -3.80 0.21 16.73
N ALA A 262 -2.49 0.34 16.52
CA ALA A 262 -1.61 1.15 17.36
C ALA A 262 -1.78 2.65 17.07
N THR A 263 -3.02 3.13 17.16
CA THR A 263 -3.41 4.52 16.93
C THR A 263 -4.01 5.10 18.21
N LEU A 264 -4.08 6.43 18.31
CA LEU A 264 -4.78 7.08 19.43
C LEU A 264 -6.25 6.62 19.52
N ALA A 265 -6.91 6.49 18.37
CA ALA A 265 -8.26 5.94 18.30
C ALA A 265 -8.31 4.50 18.84
N GLY A 266 -7.37 3.65 18.45
CA GLY A 266 -7.25 2.28 18.96
C GLY A 266 -7.00 2.24 20.47
N GLY A 267 -6.08 3.06 20.99
CA GLY A 267 -5.79 3.16 22.42
C GLY A 267 -6.99 3.60 23.25
N ILE A 268 -7.75 4.58 22.77
CA ILE A 268 -8.99 5.02 23.45
C ILE A 268 -10.05 3.91 23.44
N ARG A 269 -10.20 3.19 22.32
CA ARG A 269 -11.14 2.06 22.24
C ARG A 269 -10.79 0.97 23.24
N GLU A 270 -9.52 0.60 23.32
CA GLU A 270 -9.03 -0.42 24.28
C GLU A 270 -9.20 0.06 25.71
N TRP A 271 -8.91 1.33 26.01
CA TRP A 271 -9.11 1.89 27.33
C TRP A 271 -10.59 1.86 27.75
N VAL A 272 -11.52 2.26 26.87
CA VAL A 272 -12.96 2.20 27.18
C VAL A 272 -13.40 0.75 27.37
N TYR A 273 -12.99 -0.16 26.48
CA TYR A 273 -13.31 -1.57 26.60
C TYR A 273 -12.80 -2.17 27.91
N PHE A 274 -11.57 -1.84 28.32
CA PHE A 274 -10.97 -2.32 29.56
C PHE A 274 -11.71 -1.83 30.82
N ASN A 275 -12.16 -0.57 30.83
CA ASN A 275 -12.78 0.04 32.01
C ASN A 275 -14.29 -0.21 32.10
N TYR A 276 -14.97 -0.36 30.97
CA TYR A 276 -16.44 -0.36 30.90
C TYR A 276 -17.03 -1.58 30.18
N GLY A 277 -16.21 -2.41 29.53
CA GLY A 277 -16.68 -3.56 28.72
C GLY A 277 -17.28 -3.20 27.36
N ASP A 278 -17.42 -1.91 27.06
CA ASP A 278 -18.06 -1.42 25.84
C ASP A 278 -17.08 -1.24 24.69
N GLN A 279 -17.40 -1.83 23.53
CA GLN A 279 -16.70 -1.52 22.28
C GLN A 279 -17.24 -0.24 21.67
N VAL A 280 -16.55 0.87 21.94
CA VAL A 280 -16.88 2.16 21.29
C VAL A 280 -16.28 2.26 19.90
N HIS A 281 -17.06 2.84 18.97
CA HIS A 281 -16.62 3.04 17.58
C HIS A 281 -16.46 4.51 17.19
N TRP A 282 -17.02 5.44 17.98
CA TRP A 282 -16.91 6.88 17.71
C TRP A 282 -15.46 7.38 17.51
N PRO A 283 -14.41 6.84 18.19
CA PRO A 283 -13.04 7.32 17.95
C PRO A 283 -12.57 7.08 16.51
N LEU A 284 -13.04 6.00 15.87
CA LEU A 284 -12.69 5.67 14.47
C LEU A 284 -13.25 6.70 13.48
N ILE A 285 -14.27 7.46 13.87
CA ILE A 285 -14.91 8.48 13.04
C ILE A 285 -14.40 9.87 13.43
N ALA A 286 -14.36 10.17 14.73
CA ALA A 286 -14.01 11.48 15.24
C ALA A 286 -12.59 11.91 14.85
N PHE A 287 -11.58 11.05 15.04
CA PHE A 287 -10.19 11.43 14.75
C PHE A 287 -9.93 11.70 13.26
N PRO A 288 -10.35 10.83 12.32
CA PRO A 288 -10.21 11.13 10.90
C PRO A 288 -10.97 12.39 10.48
N LEU A 289 -12.19 12.62 10.98
CA LEU A 289 -12.96 13.83 10.67
C LEU A 289 -12.25 15.10 11.16
N LEU A 290 -11.73 15.08 12.39
CA LEU A 290 -10.95 16.19 12.94
C LEU A 290 -9.70 16.46 12.09
N GLY A 291 -9.01 15.41 11.65
CA GLY A 291 -7.88 15.52 10.72
C GLY A 291 -8.28 16.18 9.41
N ILE A 292 -9.35 15.70 8.76
CA ILE A 292 -9.86 16.23 7.49
C ILE A 292 -10.25 17.70 7.61
N VAL A 293 -11.08 18.03 8.61
CA VAL A 293 -11.57 19.40 8.84
C VAL A 293 -10.41 20.33 9.20
N GLY A 294 -9.51 19.89 10.07
CA GLY A 294 -8.32 20.63 10.45
C GLY A 294 -7.40 20.92 9.27
N THR A 295 -7.09 19.91 8.45
CA THR A 295 -6.31 20.07 7.22
C THR A 295 -6.98 21.06 6.26
N PHE A 296 -8.29 20.93 6.02
CA PHE A 296 -9.02 21.84 5.14
C PHE A 296 -8.92 23.30 5.59
N PHE A 297 -9.23 23.58 6.87
CA PHE A 297 -9.18 24.94 7.41
C PHE A 297 -7.76 25.51 7.47
N ALA A 298 -6.77 24.68 7.78
CA ALA A 298 -5.37 25.10 7.79
C ALA A 298 -4.93 25.54 6.38
N LEU A 299 -5.31 24.77 5.35
CA LEU A 299 -4.89 25.02 3.98
C LEU A 299 -5.65 26.17 3.32
N ILE A 300 -6.96 26.31 3.55
CA ILE A 300 -7.74 27.38 2.89
C ILE A 300 -7.32 28.78 3.37
N ARG A 301 -6.84 28.90 4.61
CA ARG A 301 -6.36 30.17 5.19
C ARG A 301 -5.00 30.63 4.64
N GLN A 302 -4.21 29.73 4.07
CA GLN A 302 -2.90 30.08 3.51
C GLN A 302 -3.07 30.79 2.15
N LYS A 303 -2.53 32.00 2.00
CA LYS A 303 -2.58 32.75 0.73
C LYS A 303 -1.86 32.02 -0.42
N SER A 304 -0.75 31.37 -0.12
CA SER A 304 0.02 30.52 -1.03
C SER A 304 0.21 29.16 -0.36
N PHE A 305 -0.13 28.07 -1.05
CA PHE A 305 0.08 26.72 -0.55
C PHE A 305 1.05 25.99 -1.46
N ASP A 306 2.27 25.81 -0.98
CA ASP A 306 3.24 24.95 -1.63
C ASP A 306 3.10 23.55 -1.05
N LEU A 307 2.52 22.64 -1.84
CA LEU A 307 2.35 21.23 -1.46
C LEU A 307 3.68 20.60 -1.02
N PHE A 308 4.81 21.02 -1.60
CA PHE A 308 6.12 20.45 -1.31
C PHE A 308 6.76 21.02 -0.04
N ARG A 309 6.33 22.18 0.44
CA ARG A 309 6.76 22.70 1.76
C ARG A 309 6.28 21.84 2.93
N LEU A 310 5.21 21.07 2.76
CA LEU A 310 4.79 20.07 3.77
C LEU A 310 5.82 18.94 3.91
N PHE A 311 6.64 18.71 2.89
CA PHE A 311 7.58 17.60 2.82
C PHE A 311 9.05 18.05 2.91
N SER A 312 9.33 19.36 2.88
CA SER A 312 10.67 19.89 3.13
C SER A 312 10.94 19.93 4.65
N PRO A 313 12.10 19.44 5.13
CA PRO A 313 12.54 19.77 6.48
C PRO A 313 12.70 21.30 6.58
N LEU A 314 12.13 21.87 7.65
CA LEU A 314 12.28 23.29 8.00
C LEU A 314 13.73 23.65 8.30
#